data_AF-A0A480A706-F1
#
_entry.id   AF-A0A480A706-F1
#
_cell.length_a   1.000
_cell.length_b   1.000
_cell.length_c   1.000
_cell.angle_alpha   90.00
_cell.angle_beta   90.00
_cell.angle_gamma   90.00
#
_symmetry.space_group_name_H-M   'P 1'
#
loop_
_entity.id
_entity.type
_entity.pdbx_description
1 polymer ?
#
loop_
_entity_poly.entity_id
_entity_poly.type
_entity_poly.pdbx_seq_one_letter_code
_entity_poly.pdbx_strand_id
1 'polypeptide(L)'
;MQSQSIALGAIATENGFKQGYTKRPLSELACDNALGWLIEVGILRREVDGQGITDGFRLTPLGYQLVEKFLDTDLPGPSWGDRLNDAITRWFRLPF
;
A
#
# COMPACT_ATOMS: atom_id res chain seq x y z
N MET A 1 -11.98 7.08 12.23
CA MET A 1 -12.76 6.04 11.54
C MET A 1 -11.94 5.60 10.33
N GLN A 2 -11.41 4.40 10.13
CA GLN A 2 -10.97 3.32 11.02
C GLN A 2 -9.42 3.35 11.03
N SER A 3 -8.81 3.60 12.19
CA SER A 3 -7.35 3.72 12.37
C SER A 3 -6.70 2.38 12.65
N GLN A 4 -7.15 1.33 11.96
CA GLN A 4 -6.73 -0.03 12.28
C GLN A 4 -5.47 -0.39 11.49
N SER A 5 -4.45 -0.82 12.22
CA SER A 5 -3.26 -1.42 11.64
C SER A 5 -3.60 -2.82 11.12
N ILE A 6 -3.18 -3.13 9.90
CA ILE A 6 -3.45 -4.41 9.25
C ILE A 6 -2.13 -5.17 9.10
N ALA A 7 -2.09 -6.40 9.62
CA ALA A 7 -0.89 -7.25 9.55
C ALA A 7 -0.58 -7.68 8.11
N LEU A 8 0.71 -7.85 7.78
CA LEU A 8 1.14 -8.28 6.45
C LEU A 8 0.42 -9.55 5.97
N GLY A 9 0.23 -10.54 6.86
CA GLY A 9 -0.43 -11.81 6.53
C GLY A 9 -1.92 -11.71 6.19
N ALA A 10 -2.57 -10.59 6.52
CA ALA A 10 -3.95 -10.32 6.09
C ALA A 10 -4.01 -9.72 4.67
N ILE A 11 -2.94 -9.04 4.25
CA ILE A 11 -2.82 -8.34 2.96
C ILE A 11 -2.15 -9.24 1.90
N ALA A 12 -1.25 -10.13 2.32
CA ALA A 12 -0.54 -11.02 1.42
C ALA A 12 -1.33 -12.31 1.13
N THR A 13 -0.84 -13.06 0.16
CA THR A 13 -1.31 -14.41 -0.22
C THR A 13 -2.78 -14.45 -0.62
N GLU A 14 -3.44 -15.59 -0.42
CA GLU A 14 -4.87 -15.77 -0.67
C GLU A 14 -5.75 -14.89 0.23
N ASN A 15 -5.29 -14.55 1.43
CA ASN A 15 -6.03 -13.71 2.36
C ASN A 15 -6.26 -12.31 1.77
N GLY A 16 -5.21 -11.70 1.22
CA GLY A 16 -5.28 -10.39 0.59
C GLY A 16 -6.28 -10.29 -0.55
N PHE A 17 -6.31 -11.32 -1.39
CA PHE A 17 -7.24 -11.38 -2.50
C PHE A 17 -8.68 -11.55 -2.01
N LYS A 18 -8.92 -12.46 -1.06
CA LYS A 18 -10.26 -12.71 -0.50
C LYS A 18 -10.82 -11.52 0.29
N GLN A 19 -9.95 -10.74 0.94
CA GLN A 19 -10.34 -9.54 1.69
C GLN A 19 -10.38 -8.28 0.82
N GLY A 20 -10.05 -8.38 -0.47
CA GLY A 20 -10.11 -7.25 -1.41
C GLY A 20 -8.97 -6.25 -1.28
N TYR A 21 -7.92 -6.54 -0.51
CA TYR A 21 -6.73 -5.68 -0.43
C TYR A 21 -5.88 -5.73 -1.69
N THR A 22 -5.91 -6.85 -2.42
CA THR A 22 -5.14 -7.05 -3.64
C THR A 22 -6.03 -7.57 -4.77
N LYS A 23 -5.70 -7.24 -6.02
CA LYS A 23 -6.41 -7.73 -7.22
C LYS A 23 -6.07 -9.18 -7.57
N ARG A 24 -5.02 -9.74 -6.95
CA ARG A 24 -4.52 -11.10 -7.14
C ARG A 24 -3.69 -11.52 -5.92
N PRO A 25 -3.53 -12.82 -5.64
CA PRO A 25 -2.60 -13.27 -4.60
C PRO A 25 -1.18 -12.75 -4.85
N LEU A 26 -0.55 -12.22 -3.80
CA LEU A 26 0.84 -11.75 -3.82
C LEU A 26 1.64 -12.53 -2.78
N SER A 27 2.90 -12.87 -3.06
CA SER A 27 3.79 -13.39 -2.01
C SER A 27 4.01 -12.33 -0.93
N GLU A 28 4.36 -12.75 0.29
CA GLU A 28 4.65 -11.80 1.37
C GLU A 28 5.74 -10.80 0.98
N LEU A 29 6.83 -11.26 0.35
CA LEU A 29 7.89 -10.38 -0.14
C LEU A 29 7.40 -9.38 -1.21
N ALA A 30 6.56 -9.81 -2.15
CA ALA A 30 6.02 -8.91 -3.17
C ALA A 30 5.06 -7.88 -2.57
N CYS A 31 4.25 -8.31 -1.60
CA CYS A 31 3.35 -7.45 -0.84
C CYS A 31 4.15 -6.43 -0.02
N ASP A 32 5.15 -6.87 0.73
CA ASP A 32 6.00 -6.03 1.57
C ASP A 32 6.75 -4.98 0.74
N ASN A 33 7.32 -5.37 -0.40
CA ASN A 33 7.95 -4.43 -1.34
C ASN A 33 6.96 -3.37 -1.89
N ALA A 34 5.70 -3.75 -2.13
CA ALA A 34 4.66 -2.82 -2.59
C ALA A 34 4.21 -1.86 -1.48
N LEU A 35 4.02 -2.37 -0.27
CA LEU A 35 3.68 -1.55 0.89
C LEU A 35 4.85 -0.64 1.29
N GLY A 36 6.09 -1.09 1.13
CA GLY A 36 7.31 -0.32 1.32
C GLY A 36 7.35 0.93 0.44
N TRP A 37 6.98 0.79 -0.84
CA TRP A 37 6.84 1.94 -1.74
C TRP A 37 5.80 2.96 -1.22
N LEU A 38 4.65 2.49 -0.75
CA LEU A 38 3.62 3.36 -0.16
C LEU A 38 4.07 4.04 1.14
N ILE A 39 5.00 3.45 1.88
CA ILE A 39 5.66 4.09 3.03
C ILE A 39 6.62 5.18 2.56
N GLU A 40 7.43 4.90 1.54
CA GLU A 40 8.41 5.86 1.00
C GLU A 40 7.74 7.13 0.46
N VAL A 41 6.57 7.01 -0.19
CA VAL A 41 5.78 8.17 -0.64
C VAL A 41 4.85 8.74 0.44
N GLY A 42 4.93 8.25 1.68
CA GLY A 42 4.27 8.82 2.85
C GLY A 42 2.78 8.48 3.02
N ILE A 43 2.24 7.51 2.27
CA ILE A 43 0.83 7.09 2.34
C ILE A 43 0.59 6.13 3.49
N LEU A 44 1.55 5.23 3.73
CA LEU A 44 1.50 4.24 4.80
C LEU A 44 2.58 4.47 5.84
N ARG A 45 2.36 3.88 7.02
CA ARG A 45 3.38 3.72 8.05
C ARG A 45 3.35 2.29 8.55
N ARG A 46 4.53 1.70 8.74
CA ARG A 46 4.68 0.43 9.45
C ARG A 46 4.60 0.67 10.96
N GLU A 47 3.82 -0.17 11.62
CA GLU A 47 3.76 -0.29 13.05
C GLU A 47 4.28 -1.65 13.44
N VAL A 48 5.15 -1.67 14.43
CA VAL A 48 5.57 -2.90 15.09
C VAL A 48 4.71 -3.09 16.33
N ASP A 49 4.42 -4.34 16.67
CA ASP A 49 3.97 -4.64 18.03
C ASP A 49 5.03 -4.17 19.06
N GLY A 50 4.66 -4.10 20.33
CA GLY A 50 5.59 -3.68 21.40
C GLY A 50 6.85 -4.53 21.55
N GLN A 51 6.97 -5.62 20.77
CA GLN A 51 8.10 -6.55 20.76
C GLN A 51 8.90 -6.51 19.44
N GLY A 52 8.44 -5.81 18.41
CA GLY A 52 9.10 -5.77 17.10
C GLY A 52 8.92 -7.03 16.25
N ILE A 53 7.96 -7.90 16.58
CA ILE A 53 7.83 -9.23 15.95
C ILE A 53 6.79 -9.20 14.83
N THR A 54 5.67 -8.53 15.05
CA THR A 54 4.59 -8.42 14.08
C THR A 54 4.55 -7.03 13.47
N ASP A 55 4.61 -7.00 12.14
CA ASP A 55 4.45 -5.77 11.37
C ASP A 55 2.99 -5.58 10.93
N GLY A 56 2.43 -4.45 11.32
CA GLY A 56 1.17 -3.90 10.85
C GLY A 56 1.39 -2.66 9.97
N PHE A 57 0.43 -2.38 9.10
CA PHE A 57 0.44 -1.19 8.25
C PHE A 57 -0.81 -0.36 8.52
N ARG A 58 -0.62 0.95 8.71
CA ARG A 58 -1.71 1.92 8.82
C ARG A 58 -1.55 3.05 7.82
N LEU A 59 -2.67 3.67 7.46
CA LEU A 59 -2.67 4.92 6.70
C LEU A 59 -2.10 6.06 7.55
N THR A 60 -1.34 6.95 6.90
CA THR A 60 -0.97 8.25 7.46
C THR A 60 -2.12 9.25 7.28
N PRO A 61 -2.09 10.42 7.94
CA PRO A 61 -3.07 11.48 7.67
C PRO A 61 -3.18 11.87 6.19
N LEU A 62 -2.06 11.88 5.47
CA LEU A 62 -2.03 12.12 4.02
C LEU A 62 -2.69 10.98 3.24
N GLY A 63 -2.42 9.73 3.63
CA GLY A 63 -3.09 8.56 3.07
C GLY A 63 -4.62 8.62 3.26
N TYR A 64 -5.10 9.02 4.43
CA TYR A 64 -6.54 9.20 4.69
C TYR A 64 -7.15 10.26 3.77
N GLN A 65 -6.52 11.44 3.66
CA GLN A 65 -7.00 12.50 2.76
C GLN A 65 -7.04 12.04 1.30
N LEU A 66 -6.07 11.24 0.87
CA LEU A 66 -6.04 10.70 -0.49
C LEU A 66 -7.21 9.72 -0.71
N VAL A 67 -7.42 8.79 0.22
CA VAL A 67 -8.52 7.83 0.12
C VAL A 67 -9.87 8.54 0.13
N GLU A 68 -10.09 9.49 1.05
CA GLU A 68 -11.33 10.27 1.11
C GLU A 68 -11.59 11.06 -0.17
N LYS A 69 -10.55 11.67 -0.75
CA LYS A 69 -10.66 12.43 -2.00
C LYS A 69 -11.11 11.57 -3.18
N PHE A 70 -10.71 10.31 -3.20
CA PHE A 70 -10.95 9.41 -4.33
C PHE A 70 -11.96 8.29 -4.04
N LEU A 71 -12.55 8.26 -2.84
CA LEU A 71 -13.47 7.19 -2.42
C LEU A 71 -14.68 7.06 -3.35
N ASP A 72 -15.27 8.19 -3.71
CA ASP A 72 -16.47 8.28 -4.56
C ASP A 72 -16.13 8.59 -6.03
N THR A 73 -14.84 8.59 -6.40
CA THR A 73 -14.40 8.87 -7.77
C THR A 73 -14.04 7.59 -8.49
N ASP A 74 -14.67 7.32 -9.63
CA ASP A 74 -14.24 6.24 -10.51
C ASP A 74 -12.92 6.62 -11.18
N LEU A 75 -11.81 6.19 -10.58
CA LEU A 75 -10.47 6.46 -11.08
C LEU A 75 -10.24 5.63 -12.35
N PRO A 76 -9.86 6.26 -13.49
CA PRO A 76 -9.53 5.51 -14.68
C PRO A 76 -8.34 4.59 -14.41
N GLY A 77 -8.34 3.42 -15.06
CA GLY A 77 -7.22 2.49 -14.95
C GLY A 77 -5.90 3.15 -15.41
N PRO A 78 -4.76 2.88 -14.76
CA PRO A 78 -3.49 3.51 -15.09
C PRO A 78 -3.10 3.19 -16.53
N SER A 79 -2.77 4.24 -17.29
CA SER A 79 -2.30 4.14 -18.66
C SER A 79 -0.92 3.47 -18.72
N TRP A 80 -0.47 3.09 -19.92
CA TRP A 80 0.89 2.57 -20.11
C TRP A 80 1.97 3.59 -19.72
N GLY A 81 1.72 4.88 -19.97
CA GLY A 81 2.61 5.96 -19.54
C GLY A 81 2.70 6.06 -18.03
N ASP A 82 1.57 5.96 -17.33
CA ASP A 82 1.54 5.98 -15.86
C ASP A 82 2.32 4.81 -15.26
N ARG A 83 2.18 3.62 -15.86
CA ARG A 83 2.94 2.42 -15.44
C ARG A 83 4.43 2.58 -15.64
N LEU A 84 4.85 3.16 -16.77
CA LEU A 84 6.27 3.40 -17.04
C LEU A 84 6.84 4.44 -16.06
N ASN A 85 6.10 5.52 -15.82
CA ASN A 85 6.51 6.58 -14.90
C ASN A 85 6.60 6.06 -13.46
N ASP A 86 5.61 5.29 -12.99
CA ASP A 86 5.64 4.64 -11.67
C ASP A 86 6.86 3.70 -11.54
N ALA A 87 7.14 2.90 -12.58
CA ALA A 87 8.29 2.01 -12.59
C ALA A 87 9.63 2.77 -12.53
N ILE A 88 9.78 3.85 -13.29
CA ILE A 88 10.99 4.71 -13.26
C ILE A 88 11.13 5.35 -11.88
N THR A 89 10.06 5.96 -11.37
CA THR A 89 10.09 6.66 -10.07
C THR A 89 10.46 5.71 -8.94
N ARG A 90 9.88 4.49 -8.96
CA ARG A 90 10.14 3.47 -7.95
C ARG A 90 11.54 2.88 -8.02
N TRP A 91 12.11 2.72 -9.22
CA TRP A 91 13.47 2.18 -9.37
C TRP A 91 14.57 3.22 -9.15
N PHE A 92 14.38 4.45 -9.61
CA PHE A 92 15.37 5.51 -9.50
C PHE A 92 15.20 6.37 -8.24
N ARG A 93 14.13 6.15 -7.46
CA ARG A 93 13.81 6.89 -6.22
C ARG A 93 13.92 8.40 -6.43
N LEU A 94 13.39 8.88 -7.55
CA LEU A 94 13.47 10.29 -7.90
C LEU A 94 12.65 11.12 -6.89
N PRO A 95 13.20 12.24 -6.38
CA PRO A 95 12.42 13.16 -5.57
C PRO A 95 11.31 13.78 -6.44
N PHE A 96 10.11 13.86 -5.87
CA PHE A 96 8.93 14.51 -6.45
C PHE A 96 8.80 15.96 -5.99
#